data_AF-A0A7Y3EEQ2-F1
#
_entry.id   AF-A0A7Y3EEQ2-F1
#
_cell.length_a   1.000
_cell.length_b   1.000
_cell.length_c   1.000
_cell.angle_alpha   90.00
_cell.angle_beta   90.00
_cell.angle_gamma   90.00
#
_symmetry.space_group_name_H-M   'P 1'
#
loop_
_entity.id
_entity.type
_entity.pdbx_description
1 polymer ?
#
loop_
_entity_poly.entity_id
_entity_poly.type
_entity_poly.pdbx_seq_one_letter_code
_entity_poly.pdbx_strand_id
1 'polypeptide(L)'
;MRIRQLILALSVTCGWTMVACSDDTEVTLPDTVAATASCVGCHTDLNTLVATHTPDSIIPTGGCSGPPPYIEPYDRVYLEPEGFAQFENTIHGRQGCIACHGGVDETDDKVLAHSGDFVKLPSFENLDQCAECHYGITSGFENSLHY
;
A
#
# COMPACT_ATOMS: atom_id res chain seq x y z
N MET A 1 42.62 68.12 41.66
CA MET A 1 41.97 68.26 42.98
C MET A 1 40.46 68.31 42.73
N ARG A 2 39.60 67.34 43.04
CA ARG A 2 39.65 66.05 43.75
C ARG A 2 38.72 65.06 43.02
N ILE A 3 39.20 63.82 42.87
CA ILE A 3 38.46 62.59 42.53
C ILE A 3 38.18 61.85 43.85
N ARG A 4 37.10 61.03 43.89
CA ARG A 4 36.54 60.16 44.98
C ARG A 4 35.34 60.81 45.69
N GLN A 5 34.19 60.16 45.92
CA GLN A 5 33.89 58.81 46.45
C GLN A 5 32.51 58.32 45.90
N LEU A 6 32.29 57.08 45.44
CA LEU A 6 32.22 55.77 46.14
C LEU A 6 30.90 55.56 46.90
N ILE A 7 29.89 54.89 46.30
CA ILE A 7 28.92 54.02 47.02
C ILE A 7 28.56 52.80 46.15
N LEU A 8 28.68 51.65 46.83
CA LEU A 8 28.48 50.26 46.49
C LEU A 8 26.98 49.89 46.56
N ALA A 9 26.44 49.14 45.59
CA ALA A 9 25.24 48.32 45.82
C ALA A 9 25.21 47.12 44.87
N LEU A 10 25.84 46.05 45.35
CA LEU A 10 25.66 44.66 44.95
C LEU A 10 24.18 44.28 45.09
N SER A 11 23.52 43.89 44.01
CA SER A 11 22.27 43.12 44.08
C SER A 11 22.31 41.97 43.07
N VAL A 12 22.78 40.84 43.60
CA VAL A 12 22.56 39.50 43.07
C VAL A 12 21.06 39.22 43.11
N THR A 13 20.45 39.02 41.96
CA THR A 13 19.22 38.23 41.76
C THR A 13 19.11 37.95 40.27
N CYS A 14 18.62 36.84 39.77
CA CYS A 14 18.32 35.48 40.23
C CYS A 14 17.97 34.76 38.92
N GLY A 15 18.27 33.46 38.82
CA GLY A 15 18.30 32.71 37.58
C GLY A 15 17.07 32.86 36.68
N TRP A 16 17.33 33.01 35.39
CA TRP A 16 16.43 32.57 34.33
C TRP A 16 17.03 31.29 33.77
N THR A 17 16.85 30.18 34.51
CA THR A 17 17.00 28.85 33.95
C THR A 17 15.76 28.59 33.11
N MET A 18 15.91 28.72 31.80
CA MET A 18 14.94 28.18 30.84
C MET A 18 14.91 26.66 31.06
N VAL A 19 13.91 26.20 31.81
CA VAL A 19 13.47 24.81 31.84
C VAL A 19 13.02 24.49 30.42
N ALA A 20 13.86 23.76 29.68
CA ALA A 20 13.43 23.06 28.48
C ALA A 20 12.54 21.91 28.96
N CYS A 21 11.23 22.06 28.79
CA CYS A 21 10.32 20.93 28.82
C CYS A 21 10.75 19.99 27.69
N SER A 22 11.33 18.84 28.04
CA SER A 22 11.31 17.68 27.17
C SER A 22 9.85 17.27 27.07
N ASP A 23 9.23 17.63 25.95
CA ASP A 23 7.94 17.08 25.56
C ASP A 23 8.15 15.57 25.44
N ASP A 24 7.54 14.80 26.32
CA ASP A 24 7.46 13.35 26.17
C ASP A 24 6.67 13.13 24.89
N THR A 25 7.39 12.97 23.79
CA THR A 25 6.81 12.62 22.50
C THR A 25 6.11 11.29 22.73
N GLU A 26 4.77 11.33 22.76
CA GLU A 26 3.97 10.14 22.52
C GLU A 26 4.57 9.48 21.29
N VAL A 27 5.05 8.24 21.46
CA VAL A 27 5.43 7.40 20.35
C VAL A 27 4.15 7.08 19.61
N THR A 28 3.76 7.97 18.69
CA THR A 28 2.82 7.64 17.63
C THR A 28 3.42 6.48 16.88
N LEU A 29 2.74 5.32 16.93
CA LEU A 29 3.01 4.20 16.05
C LEU A 29 3.17 4.75 14.62
N PRO A 30 4.18 4.30 13.86
CA PRO A 30 4.51 4.90 12.59
C PRO A 30 3.33 4.80 11.62
N ASP A 31 3.21 5.79 10.73
CA ASP A 31 2.24 5.93 9.62
C ASP A 31 2.11 4.72 8.68
N THR A 32 2.77 3.60 8.98
CA THR A 32 2.79 2.37 8.18
C THR A 32 1.42 1.69 8.12
N VAL A 33 0.63 1.73 9.19
CA VAL A 33 -0.68 1.03 9.23
C VAL A 33 -1.73 1.74 8.35
N ALA A 34 -1.73 3.07 8.36
CA ALA A 34 -2.59 3.86 7.48
C ALA A 34 -2.14 3.77 6.01
N ALA A 35 -0.83 3.68 5.77
CA ALA A 35 -0.30 3.48 4.43
C ALA A 35 -0.70 2.12 3.84
N THR A 36 -0.77 1.04 4.65
CA THR A 36 -1.17 -0.31 4.20
C THR A 36 -2.68 -0.52 4.08
N ALA A 37 -3.49 0.34 4.69
CA ALA A 37 -4.96 0.27 4.62
C ALA A 37 -5.50 0.81 3.28
N SER A 38 -4.99 0.29 2.17
CA SER A 38 -5.50 0.51 0.82
C SER A 38 -5.05 -0.62 -0.10
N CYS A 39 -5.72 -0.81 -1.24
CA CYS A 39 -5.30 -1.79 -2.25
C CYS A 39 -3.85 -1.56 -2.67
N VAL A 40 -3.48 -0.33 -3.02
CA VAL A 40 -2.11 0.01 -3.45
C VAL A 40 -1.13 -0.15 -2.29
N GLY A 41 -1.49 0.33 -1.11
CA GLY A 41 -0.66 0.26 0.09
C GLY A 41 -0.26 -1.16 0.45
N CYS A 42 -1.23 -2.07 0.49
CA CYS A 42 -0.97 -3.48 0.78
C CYS A 42 -0.18 -4.17 -0.35
N HIS A 43 -0.51 -3.90 -1.62
CA HIS A 43 0.12 -4.56 -2.77
C HIS A 43 1.48 -3.99 -3.17
N THR A 44 1.89 -2.83 -2.64
CA THR A 44 3.24 -2.25 -2.83
C THR A 44 4.16 -2.44 -1.62
N ASP A 45 3.65 -3.02 -0.52
CA ASP A 45 4.46 -3.39 0.66
C ASP A 45 4.71 -4.90 0.70
N LEU A 46 5.91 -5.31 0.26
CA LEU A 46 6.33 -6.71 0.26
C LEU A 46 6.32 -7.33 1.66
N ASN A 47 6.65 -6.57 2.71
CA ASN A 47 6.67 -7.13 4.07
C ASN A 47 5.26 -7.49 4.53
N THR A 48 4.29 -6.62 4.24
CA THR A 48 2.88 -6.86 4.53
C THR A 48 2.35 -8.07 3.76
N LEU A 49 2.69 -8.20 2.47
CA LEU A 49 2.30 -9.38 1.68
C LEU A 49 2.92 -10.68 2.22
N VAL A 50 4.21 -10.67 2.55
CA VAL A 50 4.89 -11.84 3.14
C VAL A 50 4.26 -12.22 4.48
N ALA A 51 3.88 -11.25 5.32
CA ALA A 51 3.26 -11.52 6.61
C ALA A 51 1.82 -12.06 6.53
N THR A 52 1.08 -11.73 5.45
CA THR A 52 -0.36 -12.00 5.34
C THR A 52 -0.73 -13.01 4.24
N HIS A 53 0.24 -13.49 3.46
CA HIS A 53 -0.02 -14.45 2.39
C HIS A 53 -0.60 -15.76 2.95
N THR A 54 -1.38 -16.43 2.10
CA THR A 54 -1.78 -17.81 2.34
C THR A 54 -0.85 -18.67 1.49
N PRO A 55 -0.06 -19.58 2.09
CA PRO A 55 0.80 -20.47 1.32
C PRO A 55 0.00 -21.29 0.31
N ASP A 56 0.61 -21.61 -0.81
CA ASP A 56 0.02 -22.57 -1.75
C ASP A 56 -0.14 -23.93 -1.08
N SER A 57 -1.29 -24.56 -1.32
CA SER A 57 -1.58 -25.91 -0.84
C SER A 57 -1.05 -27.00 -1.77
N ILE A 58 -0.67 -26.65 -3.01
CA ILE A 58 -0.27 -27.59 -4.06
C ILE A 58 0.86 -26.96 -4.88
N ILE A 59 1.99 -27.67 -4.97
CA ILE A 59 3.06 -27.29 -5.91
C ILE A 59 2.59 -27.66 -7.32
N PRO A 60 2.60 -26.72 -8.30
CA PRO A 60 2.19 -27.02 -9.66
C PRO A 60 2.96 -28.22 -10.23
N THR A 61 2.23 -29.29 -10.57
CA THR A 61 2.84 -30.46 -11.21
C THR A 61 3.10 -30.15 -12.68
N GLY A 62 4.31 -30.43 -13.15
CA GLY A 62 4.69 -30.22 -14.54
C GLY A 62 3.97 -31.12 -15.54
N GLY A 63 3.79 -30.59 -16.74
CA GLY A 63 3.38 -31.38 -17.92
C GLY A 63 4.60 -31.90 -18.70
N CYS A 64 4.40 -32.24 -19.97
CA CYS A 64 5.46 -32.70 -20.87
C CYS A 64 6.60 -31.68 -21.08
N SER A 65 6.38 -30.42 -20.73
CA SER A 65 7.36 -29.33 -20.80
C SER A 65 8.13 -29.10 -19.49
N GLY A 66 7.96 -29.96 -18.49
CA GLY A 66 8.54 -29.81 -17.15
C GLY A 66 7.64 -29.05 -16.17
N PRO A 67 8.05 -28.95 -14.89
CA PRO A 67 7.33 -28.15 -13.90
C PRO A 67 7.43 -26.67 -14.24
N PRO A 68 6.34 -25.90 -14.12
CA PRO A 68 6.44 -24.45 -14.25
C PRO A 68 7.31 -23.90 -13.12
N PRO A 69 7.92 -22.71 -13.30
CA PRO A 69 8.61 -22.05 -12.20
C PRO A 69 7.65 -21.85 -11.03
N TYR A 70 8.12 -22.19 -9.83
CA TYR A 70 7.40 -21.87 -8.60
C TYR A 70 7.58 -20.38 -8.30
N ILE A 71 6.48 -19.67 -8.09
CA ILE A 71 6.42 -18.25 -7.74
C ILE A 71 5.64 -18.17 -6.44
N GLU A 72 6.16 -17.50 -5.42
CA GLU A 72 5.48 -17.41 -4.13
C GLU A 72 4.14 -16.64 -4.24
N PRO A 73 3.13 -16.94 -3.41
CA PRO A 73 1.83 -16.28 -3.51
C PRO A 73 1.90 -14.75 -3.42
N TYR A 74 2.78 -14.20 -2.60
CA TYR A 74 2.98 -12.76 -2.47
C TYR A 74 3.65 -12.14 -3.71
N ASP A 75 4.58 -12.85 -4.35
CA ASP A 75 5.29 -12.36 -5.55
C ASP A 75 4.35 -12.24 -6.75
N ARG A 76 3.26 -13.01 -6.78
CA ARG A 76 2.26 -12.96 -7.88
C ARG A 76 1.45 -11.68 -7.93
N VAL A 77 1.36 -10.97 -6.80
CA VAL A 77 0.48 -9.81 -6.62
C VAL A 77 1.21 -8.57 -6.15
N TYR A 78 2.52 -8.67 -5.95
CA TYR A 78 3.37 -7.54 -5.61
C TYR A 78 3.47 -6.58 -6.78
N LEU A 79 3.16 -5.31 -6.52
CA LEU A 79 3.27 -4.22 -7.47
C LEU A 79 4.62 -3.54 -7.27
N GLU A 80 5.62 -3.98 -8.04
CA GLU A 80 6.95 -3.38 -7.98
C GLU A 80 6.88 -1.86 -8.22
N PRO A 81 7.57 -1.03 -7.42
CA PRO A 81 7.38 0.43 -7.45
C PRO A 81 7.53 1.06 -8.83
N GLU A 82 8.57 0.69 -9.60
CA GLU A 82 8.82 1.23 -10.92
C GLU A 82 7.77 0.78 -11.95
N GLY A 83 7.30 -0.47 -11.84
CA GLY A 83 6.25 -1.02 -12.70
C GLY A 83 4.89 -0.41 -12.39
N PHE A 84 4.58 -0.25 -11.11
CA PHE A 84 3.35 0.36 -10.63
C PHE A 84 3.27 1.83 -11.06
N ALA A 85 4.33 2.61 -10.86
CA ALA A 85 4.38 4.01 -11.29
C ALA A 85 4.14 4.16 -12.81
N GLN A 86 4.59 3.20 -13.62
CA GLN A 86 4.27 3.18 -15.06
C GLN A 86 2.80 2.84 -15.31
N PHE A 87 2.26 1.84 -14.61
CA PHE A 87 0.87 1.42 -14.71
C PHE A 87 -0.11 2.55 -14.36
N GLU A 88 0.13 3.30 -13.28
CA GLU A 88 -0.71 4.43 -12.84
C GLU A 88 -0.86 5.51 -13.93
N ASN A 89 0.15 5.64 -14.79
CA ASN A 89 0.13 6.60 -15.90
C ASN A 89 -0.65 6.10 -17.13
N THR A 90 -1.10 4.84 -17.14
CA THR A 90 -1.93 4.28 -18.21
C THR A 90 -3.40 4.69 -18.08
N ILE A 91 -4.22 4.38 -19.09
CA ILE A 91 -5.67 4.60 -19.02
C ILE A 91 -6.31 3.73 -17.94
N HIS A 92 -5.87 2.49 -17.78
CA HIS A 92 -6.42 1.55 -16.79
C HIS A 92 -5.98 1.88 -15.37
N GLY A 93 -4.72 2.27 -15.17
CA GLY A 93 -4.22 2.62 -13.83
C GLY A 93 -4.94 3.81 -13.19
N ARG A 94 -5.53 4.70 -14.00
CA ARG A 94 -6.31 5.84 -13.51
C ARG A 94 -7.73 5.51 -13.05
N GLN A 95 -8.22 4.29 -13.26
CA GLN A 95 -9.59 3.90 -12.87
C GLN A 95 -9.72 3.49 -11.40
N GLY A 96 -8.59 3.23 -10.72
CA GLY A 96 -8.57 2.66 -9.37
C GLY A 96 -8.76 1.14 -9.37
N CYS A 97 -8.28 0.48 -8.32
CA CYS A 97 -8.21 -0.98 -8.25
C CYS A 97 -9.61 -1.63 -8.25
N ILE A 98 -10.50 -1.09 -7.41
CA ILE A 98 -11.83 -1.66 -7.19
C ILE A 98 -12.78 -1.50 -8.39
N ALA A 99 -12.47 -0.60 -9.34
CA ALA A 99 -13.30 -0.40 -10.53
C ALA A 99 -13.36 -1.66 -11.41
N CYS A 100 -12.29 -2.46 -11.42
CA CYS A 100 -12.22 -3.73 -12.14
C CYS A 100 -12.21 -4.93 -11.19
N HIS A 101 -11.55 -4.80 -10.03
CA HIS A 101 -11.41 -5.93 -9.11
C HIS A 101 -12.56 -6.06 -8.12
N GLY A 102 -13.41 -5.04 -7.93
CA GLY A 102 -14.38 -5.02 -6.83
C GLY A 102 -13.70 -5.02 -5.45
N GLY A 103 -14.41 -5.50 -4.44
CA GLY A 103 -13.89 -5.64 -3.08
C GLY A 103 -14.02 -4.35 -2.24
N VAL A 104 -13.24 -4.29 -1.17
CA VAL A 104 -13.29 -3.19 -0.20
C VAL A 104 -11.93 -2.54 -0.09
N ASP A 105 -11.82 -1.27 -0.48
CA ASP A 105 -10.63 -0.45 -0.23
C ASP A 105 -10.66 0.13 1.19
N GLU A 106 -9.63 0.88 1.58
CA GLU A 106 -9.52 1.53 2.91
C GLU A 106 -9.48 0.53 4.09
N THR A 107 -8.94 -0.67 3.87
CA THR A 107 -8.77 -1.69 4.91
C THR A 107 -7.46 -2.46 4.74
N ASP A 108 -6.86 -2.87 5.84
CA ASP A 108 -5.69 -3.76 5.91
C ASP A 108 -6.08 -5.23 6.24
N ASP A 109 -7.37 -5.50 6.46
CA ASP A 109 -7.88 -6.86 6.62
C ASP A 109 -8.00 -7.52 5.24
N LYS A 110 -7.09 -8.45 4.97
CA LYS A 110 -7.06 -9.24 3.72
C LYS A 110 -8.40 -9.90 3.40
N VAL A 111 -9.12 -10.43 4.38
CA VAL A 111 -10.39 -11.12 4.14
C VAL A 111 -11.46 -10.11 3.77
N LEU A 112 -11.49 -8.96 4.44
CA LEU A 112 -12.44 -7.89 4.13
C LEU A 112 -12.15 -7.26 2.76
N ALA A 113 -10.89 -6.96 2.44
CA ALA A 113 -10.48 -6.36 1.17
C ALA A 113 -10.89 -7.23 -0.03
N HIS A 114 -10.78 -8.55 0.11
CA HIS A 114 -11.13 -9.53 -0.92
C HIS A 114 -12.51 -10.17 -0.73
N SER A 115 -13.47 -9.43 -0.14
CA SER A 115 -14.85 -9.90 0.08
C SER A 115 -15.84 -9.29 -0.91
N GLY A 116 -17.12 -9.64 -0.78
CA GLY A 116 -18.21 -9.03 -1.56
C GLY A 116 -18.17 -9.42 -3.03
N ASP A 117 -18.00 -8.43 -3.90
CA ASP A 117 -17.94 -8.54 -5.35
C ASP A 117 -16.52 -8.67 -5.90
N PHE A 118 -15.53 -8.93 -5.02
CA PHE A 118 -14.15 -9.11 -5.44
C PHE A 118 -13.97 -10.21 -6.49
N VAL A 119 -13.27 -9.89 -7.57
CA VAL A 119 -12.86 -10.80 -8.64
C VAL A 119 -11.34 -10.76 -8.82
N LYS A 120 -10.72 -11.93 -8.87
CA LYS A 120 -9.25 -12.03 -8.96
C LYS A 120 -8.79 -11.81 -10.40
N LEU A 121 -9.59 -12.22 -11.38
CA LEU A 121 -9.26 -12.13 -12.80
C LEU A 121 -10.40 -11.42 -13.56
N PRO A 122 -10.49 -10.07 -13.52
CA PRO A 122 -11.58 -9.33 -14.16
C PRO A 122 -11.74 -9.64 -15.66
N SER A 123 -10.62 -9.85 -16.36
CA SER A 123 -10.60 -10.19 -17.79
C SER A 123 -11.17 -11.58 -18.12
N PHE A 124 -11.48 -12.39 -17.12
CA PHE A 124 -12.08 -13.71 -17.26
C PHE A 124 -13.42 -13.82 -16.52
N GLU A 125 -13.49 -13.27 -15.30
CA GLU A 125 -14.60 -13.43 -14.37
C GLU A 125 -15.63 -12.29 -14.44
N ASN A 126 -15.28 -11.14 -15.03
CA ASN A 126 -16.15 -9.95 -15.07
C ASN A 126 -15.98 -9.15 -16.37
N LEU A 127 -16.34 -9.77 -17.49
CA LEU A 127 -16.23 -9.15 -18.82
C LEU A 127 -17.14 -7.94 -19.01
N ASP A 128 -18.22 -7.84 -18.25
CA ASP A 128 -19.19 -6.75 -18.37
C ASP A 128 -18.54 -5.40 -18.01
N GLN A 129 -17.70 -5.35 -16.96
CA GLN A 129 -16.92 -4.16 -16.62
C GLN A 129 -16.00 -3.73 -17.78
N CYS A 130 -15.42 -4.71 -18.48
CA CYS A 130 -14.60 -4.42 -19.65
C CYS A 130 -15.45 -3.96 -20.84
N ALA A 131 -16.67 -4.49 -20.98
CA ALA A 131 -17.57 -4.22 -22.11
C ALA A 131 -18.07 -2.77 -22.13
N GLU A 132 -18.12 -2.08 -20.99
CA GLU A 132 -18.48 -0.66 -20.90
C GLU A 132 -17.63 0.21 -21.85
N CYS A 133 -16.34 -0.13 -22.00
CA CYS A 133 -15.42 0.56 -22.90
C CYS A 133 -14.98 -0.30 -24.11
N HIS A 134 -15.05 -1.64 -23.99
CA HIS A 134 -14.49 -2.60 -24.95
C HIS A 134 -15.49 -3.64 -25.47
N TYR A 135 -16.77 -3.28 -25.63
CA TYR A 135 -17.82 -4.18 -26.13
C TYR A 135 -17.41 -5.02 -27.36
N GLY A 136 -16.74 -4.39 -28.34
CA GLY A 136 -16.33 -5.09 -29.57
C GLY A 136 -15.32 -6.22 -29.33
N ILE A 137 -14.50 -6.13 -28.28
CA ILE A 137 -13.53 -7.16 -27.92
C ILE A 137 -14.19 -8.20 -27.00
N THR A 138 -14.95 -7.75 -26.01
CA THR A 138 -15.55 -8.65 -25.01
C THR A 138 -16.65 -9.53 -25.61
N SER A 139 -17.45 -9.02 -26.55
CA SER A 139 -18.52 -9.79 -27.22
C SER A 139 -18.05 -11.04 -27.97
N GLY A 140 -16.77 -11.11 -28.34
CA GLY A 140 -16.17 -12.29 -28.96
C GLY A 140 -15.54 -13.28 -27.99
N PHE A 141 -15.30 -12.89 -26.73
CA PHE A 141 -14.47 -13.66 -25.81
C PHE A 141 -15.12 -14.98 -25.39
N GLU A 142 -16.43 -14.99 -25.10
CA GLU A 142 -17.19 -16.22 -24.79
C GLU A 142 -17.21 -17.22 -25.96
N ASN A 143 -16.97 -16.74 -27.18
CA ASN A 143 -16.92 -17.57 -28.39
C ASN A 143 -15.48 -17.95 -28.79
N SER A 144 -14.47 -17.62 -27.96
CA SER A 144 -13.07 -17.94 -28.18
C SER A 144 -12.79 -19.42 -27.90
N LEU A 145 -11.90 -20.03 -28.70
CA LEU A 145 -11.46 -21.42 -28.49
C LEU A 145 -10.70 -21.65 -27.17
N HIS A 146 -10.29 -20.57 -26.50
CA HIS A 146 -9.54 -20.61 -25.24
C HIS A 146 -10.30 -19.95 -24.08
N TYR A 147 -11.63 -19.84 -24.18
CA TYR A 147 -12.49 -19.44 -23.07
C TYR A 147 -12.61 -20.57 -22.04
#